data_AF-A0A2A4TVK6-F1
#
_entry.id   AF-A0A2A4TVK6-F1
#
_cell.length_a   1.000
_cell.length_b   1.000
_cell.length_c   1.000
_cell.angle_alpha   90.00
_cell.angle_beta   90.00
_cell.angle_gamma   90.00
#
_symmetry.space_group_name_H-M   'P 1'
#
loop_
_entity.id
_entity.type
_entity.pdbx_description
1 polymer ?
#
loop_
_entity_poly.entity_id
_entity_poly.type
_entity_poly.pdbx_seq_one_letter_code
_entity_poly.pdbx_strand_id
1 'polypeptide(L)'
;MRAAAPARRNSGKPAPEPPKNLIEVVPKIGVTDVPGEAALRQLPLLDIKTVREVRISTIYEVTGKYSSSHINQIARELLADPITQEYKVERSATPNAFLMGPHVRVEVWLKKTVSDPIGESTQRAITSLGLAEPVRVRTGRAFHFIGRLSKPQIEKLVLKLLSNPVIHLTKVTQR
;
A
#
# COMPACT_ATOMS: atom_id res chain seq x y z
N MET A 1 60.54 -22.96 -8.07
CA MET A 1 59.10 -22.89 -8.42
C MET A 1 58.28 -22.72 -7.15
N ARG A 2 57.75 -21.53 -6.87
CA ARG A 2 56.80 -21.29 -5.77
C ARG A 2 55.42 -21.07 -6.40
N ALA A 3 54.49 -21.98 -6.12
CA ALA A 3 53.12 -21.93 -6.61
C ALA A 3 52.35 -20.81 -5.90
N ALA A 4 51.71 -19.96 -6.69
CA ALA A 4 50.84 -18.89 -6.23
C ALA A 4 49.49 -19.45 -5.75
N ALA A 5 49.03 -18.98 -4.58
CA ALA A 5 47.73 -19.31 -4.02
C ALA A 5 46.58 -18.67 -4.83
N PRO A 6 45.43 -19.33 -5.00
CA PRO A 6 44.30 -18.75 -5.72
C PRO A 6 43.58 -17.70 -4.88
N ALA A 7 43.30 -16.56 -5.52
CA ALA A 7 42.57 -15.42 -4.97
C ALA A 7 41.15 -15.81 -4.51
N ARG A 8 40.81 -15.43 -3.28
CA ARG A 8 39.45 -15.57 -2.72
C ARG A 8 38.47 -14.73 -3.54
N ARG A 9 37.45 -15.37 -4.12
CA ARG A 9 36.28 -14.69 -4.67
C ARG A 9 35.51 -14.03 -3.52
N ASN A 10 35.56 -12.70 -3.43
CA ASN A 10 34.64 -11.94 -2.59
C ASN A 10 33.23 -12.09 -3.16
N SER A 11 32.38 -12.85 -2.47
CA SER A 11 30.94 -12.82 -2.63
C SER A 11 30.44 -11.43 -2.22
N GLY A 12 30.31 -10.54 -3.20
CA GLY A 12 29.74 -9.22 -3.00
C GLY A 12 28.35 -9.33 -2.36
N LYS A 13 28.20 -8.73 -1.18
CA LYS A 13 26.91 -8.50 -0.53
C LYS A 13 25.99 -7.85 -1.59
N PRO A 14 24.76 -8.35 -1.81
CA PRO A 14 23.86 -7.73 -2.79
C PRO A 14 23.73 -6.23 -2.45
N ALA A 15 23.80 -5.38 -3.47
CA ALA A 15 23.65 -3.94 -3.31
C ALA A 15 22.39 -3.65 -2.47
N PRO A 16 22.43 -2.67 -1.55
CA PRO A 16 21.27 -2.35 -0.73
C PRO A 16 20.08 -2.01 -1.65
N GLU A 17 18.94 -2.66 -1.42
CA GLU A 17 17.72 -2.33 -2.15
C GLU A 17 17.44 -0.82 -2.00
N PRO A 18 17.06 -0.12 -3.08
CA PRO A 18 16.71 1.30 -2.99
C PRO A 18 15.62 1.53 -1.93
N PRO A 19 15.67 2.67 -1.22
CA PRO A 19 14.71 2.96 -0.16
C PRO A 19 13.29 3.04 -0.73
N LYS A 20 12.33 2.51 0.04
CA LYS A 20 10.91 2.47 -0.29
C LYS A 20 10.18 3.46 0.60
N ASN A 21 9.35 4.30 0.01
CA ASN A 21 8.50 5.26 0.71
C ASN A 21 7.05 4.88 0.43
N LEU A 22 6.24 4.79 1.48
CA LEU A 22 4.81 4.54 1.35
C LEU A 22 4.04 5.83 1.56
N ILE A 23 3.16 6.13 0.63
CA ILE A 23 2.22 7.24 0.71
C ILE A 23 0.83 6.63 0.71
N GLU A 24 0.11 6.77 1.81
CA GLU A 24 -1.27 6.33 1.92
C GLU A 24 -2.19 7.53 1.81
N VAL A 25 -3.04 7.53 0.80
CA VAL A 25 -4.06 8.56 0.56
C VAL A 25 -5.39 8.03 1.08
N VAL A 26 -5.98 8.78 2.02
CA VAL A 26 -7.24 8.44 2.68
C VAL A 26 -8.28 9.54 2.46
N PRO A 27 -9.58 9.20 2.39
CA PRO A 27 -10.64 10.20 2.42
C PRO A 27 -10.60 10.98 3.74
N LYS A 28 -10.80 12.30 3.68
CA LYS A 28 -10.90 13.14 4.89
C LYS A 28 -12.11 12.76 5.73
N ILE A 29 -12.02 13.03 7.03
CA ILE A 29 -13.16 12.90 7.95
C ILE A 29 -14.31 13.79 7.47
N GLY A 30 -15.52 13.22 7.38
CA GLY A 30 -16.72 13.91 6.90
C GLY A 30 -16.96 13.80 5.39
N VAL A 31 -16.00 13.27 4.61
CA VAL A 31 -16.19 12.93 3.21
C VAL A 31 -16.71 11.50 3.10
N THR A 32 -17.73 11.29 2.27
CA THR A 32 -18.30 9.95 2.04
C THR A 32 -17.32 9.09 1.25
N ASP A 33 -16.88 7.99 1.86
CA ASP A 33 -16.15 6.93 1.17
C ASP A 33 -17.14 5.99 0.46
N VAL A 34 -17.55 6.37 -0.76
CA VAL A 34 -18.51 5.59 -1.56
C VAL A 34 -18.03 4.14 -1.79
N PRO A 35 -16.76 3.89 -2.14
CA PRO A 35 -16.21 2.52 -2.19
C PRO A 35 -16.31 1.77 -0.86
N GLY A 36 -16.00 2.42 0.26
CA GLY A 36 -16.11 1.83 1.61
C GLY A 36 -17.54 1.43 1.95
N GLU A 37 -18.50 2.33 1.74
CA GLU A 37 -19.93 2.08 1.92
C GLU A 37 -20.44 0.93 1.04
N ALA A 38 -19.98 0.87 -0.21
CA ALA A 38 -20.32 -0.24 -1.11
C ALA A 38 -19.79 -1.59 -0.59
N ALA A 39 -18.55 -1.61 -0.07
CA ALA A 39 -17.98 -2.82 0.53
C ALA A 39 -18.73 -3.23 1.82
N LEU A 40 -19.07 -2.27 2.67
CA LEU A 40 -19.84 -2.50 3.91
C LEU A 40 -21.19 -3.19 3.60
N ARG A 41 -21.91 -2.73 2.56
CA ARG A 41 -23.19 -3.32 2.13
C ARG A 41 -23.07 -4.76 1.64
N GLN A 42 -21.89 -5.22 1.23
CA GLN A 42 -21.67 -6.58 0.75
C GLN A 42 -21.30 -7.56 1.88
N LEU A 43 -20.87 -7.06 3.04
CA LEU A 43 -20.47 -7.92 4.17
C LEU A 43 -21.58 -8.87 4.68
N PRO A 44 -22.86 -8.47 4.74
CA PRO A 44 -23.93 -9.39 5.15
C PRO A 44 -24.08 -10.62 4.26
N LEU A 45 -23.73 -10.52 2.96
CA LEU A 45 -23.73 -11.65 2.02
C LEU A 45 -22.67 -12.71 2.36
N LEU A 46 -21.69 -12.35 3.19
CA LEU A 46 -20.64 -13.22 3.68
C LEU A 46 -20.85 -13.66 5.14
N ASP A 47 -22.04 -13.40 5.71
CA ASP A 47 -22.38 -13.63 7.12
C ASP A 47 -21.55 -12.78 8.11
N ILE A 48 -21.14 -11.59 7.66
CA ILE A 48 -20.39 -10.62 8.46
C ILE A 48 -21.30 -9.43 8.78
N LYS A 49 -21.69 -9.28 10.05
CA LYS A 49 -22.57 -8.19 10.55
C LYS A 49 -21.93 -7.33 11.65
N THR A 50 -20.72 -7.70 12.06
CA THR A 50 -20.00 -7.13 13.21
C THR A 50 -19.15 -5.91 12.84
N VAL A 51 -18.97 -5.65 11.55
CA VAL A 51 -18.27 -4.48 11.02
C VAL A 51 -19.27 -3.33 10.90
N ARG A 52 -18.91 -2.18 11.46
CA ARG A 52 -19.76 -0.97 11.48
C ARG A 52 -19.43 0.00 10.36
N GLU A 53 -18.18 0.00 9.93
CA GLU A 53 -17.67 0.94 8.94
C GLU A 53 -16.53 0.27 8.18
N VAL A 54 -16.43 0.57 6.89
CA VAL A 54 -15.31 0.20 6.03
C VAL A 54 -14.75 1.46 5.40
N ARG A 55 -13.46 1.70 5.58
CA ARG A 55 -12.73 2.76 4.87
C ARG A 55 -11.74 2.16 3.90
N ILE A 56 -11.60 2.78 2.74
CA ILE A 56 -10.69 2.37 1.69
C ILE A 56 -9.71 3.51 1.43
N SER A 57 -8.44 3.15 1.40
CA SER A 57 -7.33 4.03 1.09
C SER A 57 -6.56 3.50 -0.11
N THR A 58 -5.87 4.41 -0.80
CA THR A 58 -4.92 4.05 -1.87
C THR A 58 -3.51 4.18 -1.32
N ILE A 59 -2.69 3.15 -1.53
CA ILE A 59 -1.30 3.13 -1.09
C ILE A 59 -0.40 3.20 -2.33
N TYR A 60 0.59 4.08 -2.30
CA TYR A 60 1.64 4.19 -3.30
C TYR A 60 2.99 3.82 -2.66
N GLU A 61 3.65 2.79 -3.17
CA GLU A 61 5.02 2.42 -2.84
C GLU A 61 5.96 3.03 -3.87
N VAL A 62 6.63 4.13 -3.49
CA VAL A 62 7.60 4.84 -4.31
C VAL A 62 9.00 4.37 -3.93
N THR A 63 9.65 3.66 -4.85
CA THR A 63 11.01 3.15 -4.70
C THR A 63 11.99 4.14 -5.35
N GLY A 64 12.90 4.71 -4.58
CA GLY A 64 13.86 5.69 -5.10
C GLY A 64 14.45 6.57 -4.02
N LYS A 65 15.54 7.28 -4.35
CA LYS A 65 16.23 8.18 -3.44
C LYS A 65 15.50 9.53 -3.37
N TYR A 66 14.51 9.62 -2.48
CA TYR A 66 13.79 10.86 -2.21
C TYR A 66 14.02 11.35 -0.79
N SER A 67 14.12 12.67 -0.63
CA SER A 67 14.04 13.32 0.67
C SER A 67 12.58 13.31 1.16
N SER A 68 12.38 13.57 2.45
CA SER A 68 11.02 13.75 2.97
C SER A 68 10.28 14.94 2.34
N SER A 69 10.98 16.00 1.93
CA SER A 69 10.34 17.12 1.23
C SER A 69 9.79 16.68 -0.12
N HIS A 70 10.56 15.94 -0.92
CA HIS A 70 10.11 15.42 -2.21
C HIS A 70 8.91 14.47 -2.04
N ILE A 71 8.94 13.56 -1.06
CA ILE A 71 7.80 12.65 -0.83
C ILE A 71 6.53 13.41 -0.43
N ASN A 72 6.65 14.44 0.44
CA ASN A 72 5.51 15.28 0.78
C ASN A 72 4.98 16.08 -0.42
N GLN A 73 5.89 16.58 -1.26
CA GLN A 73 5.52 17.26 -2.49
C GLN A 73 4.75 16.34 -3.44
N ILE A 74 5.26 15.13 -3.69
CA ILE A 74 4.57 14.10 -4.50
C ILE A 74 3.19 13.81 -3.91
N ALA A 75 3.10 13.61 -2.60
CA ALA A 75 1.83 13.28 -1.96
C ALA A 75 0.80 14.42 -2.10
N ARG A 76 1.22 15.67 -1.89
CA ARG A 76 0.35 16.85 -1.88
C ARG A 76 -0.03 17.35 -3.28
N GLU A 77 0.91 17.34 -4.22
CA GLU A 77 0.75 17.98 -5.53
C GLU A 77 0.26 17.00 -6.60
N LEU A 78 0.51 15.69 -6.41
CA LEU A 78 0.17 14.67 -7.40
C LEU A 78 -0.85 13.64 -6.91
N LEU A 79 -0.71 13.12 -5.69
CA LEU A 79 -1.44 11.91 -5.28
C LEU A 79 -2.75 12.19 -4.54
N ALA A 80 -2.77 13.21 -3.68
CA ALA A 80 -3.93 13.50 -2.85
C ALA A 80 -4.68 14.73 -3.35
N ASP A 81 -6.00 14.59 -3.49
CA ASP A 81 -6.88 15.73 -3.71
C ASP A 81 -6.95 16.58 -2.42
N PRO A 82 -6.55 17.87 -2.44
CA PRO A 82 -6.44 18.69 -1.24
C PRO A 82 -7.78 19.04 -0.59
N ILE A 83 -8.91 18.82 -1.28
CA ILE A 83 -10.25 19.14 -0.77
C ILE A 83 -10.82 17.94 -0.03
N THR A 84 -10.80 16.77 -0.67
CA THR A 84 -11.52 15.55 -0.26
C THR A 84 -10.63 14.51 0.40
N GLN A 85 -9.31 14.58 0.22
CA GLN A 85 -8.37 13.57 0.67
C GLN A 85 -7.27 14.16 1.56
N GLU A 86 -6.71 13.31 2.40
CA GLU A 86 -5.50 13.58 3.17
C GLU A 86 -4.51 12.44 2.91
N TYR A 87 -3.23 12.66 3.19
CA TYR A 87 -2.20 11.66 2.97
C TYR A 87 -1.35 11.43 4.22
N LYS A 88 -0.84 10.21 4.34
CA LYS A 88 0.13 9.80 5.37
C LYS A 88 1.37 9.29 4.67
N VAL A 89 2.53 9.74 5.14
CA VAL A 89 3.82 9.29 4.62
C VAL A 89 4.48 8.40 5.66
N GLU A 90 4.71 7.15 5.31
CA GLU A 90 5.46 6.21 6.13
C GLU A 90 6.75 5.81 5.42
N ARG A 91 7.88 5.95 6.11
CA ARG A 91 9.20 5.48 5.62
C ARG A 91 9.37 3.96 5.78
N SER A 92 8.42 3.27 6.42
CA SER A 92 8.44 1.82 6.65
C SER A 92 7.01 1.28 6.73
N ALA A 93 6.79 0.08 6.17
CA ALA A 93 5.49 -0.58 5.93
C ALA A 93 4.71 -1.06 7.18
N THR A 94 4.88 -0.37 8.30
CA THR A 94 4.13 -0.58 9.53
C THR A 94 3.21 0.62 9.77
N PRO A 95 1.94 0.49 9.36
CA PRO A 95 0.91 1.48 9.64
C PRO A 95 0.81 1.71 11.12
N ASN A 96 1.21 2.88 11.57
CA ASN A 96 0.89 3.37 12.90
C ASN A 96 -0.04 4.57 12.73
N ALA A 97 -1.35 4.33 12.88
CA ALA A 97 -2.11 4.87 14.02
C ALA A 97 -3.63 5.03 13.77
N PHE A 98 -4.33 5.11 14.92
CA PHE A 98 -5.63 5.73 15.20
C PHE A 98 -6.91 4.99 14.82
N LEU A 99 -7.25 3.92 15.55
CA LEU A 99 -8.65 3.61 15.92
C LEU A 99 -8.67 2.89 17.28
N MET A 100 -9.50 3.36 18.22
CA MET A 100 -9.74 2.66 19.48
C MET A 100 -10.78 1.55 19.25
N GLY A 101 -10.37 0.28 19.36
CA GLY A 101 -11.25 -0.88 19.23
C GLY A 101 -10.77 -1.89 18.18
N PRO A 102 -11.52 -3.00 17.99
CA PRO A 102 -11.14 -4.07 17.08
C PRO A 102 -11.09 -3.55 15.64
N HIS A 103 -9.93 -3.68 15.01
CA HIS A 103 -9.66 -3.15 13.68
C HIS A 103 -8.90 -4.17 12.83
N VAL A 104 -9.36 -4.35 11.60
CA VAL A 104 -8.65 -5.19 10.62
C VAL A 104 -8.28 -4.34 9.42
N ARG A 105 -6.99 -4.32 9.10
CA ARG A 105 -6.46 -3.75 7.87
C ARG A 105 -6.11 -4.86 6.90
N VAL A 106 -6.64 -4.78 5.69
CA VAL A 106 -6.29 -5.66 4.58
C VAL A 106 -5.68 -4.81 3.47
N GLU A 107 -4.38 -4.98 3.22
CA GLU A 107 -3.73 -4.38 2.06
C GLU A 107 -3.83 -5.35 0.88
N VAL A 108 -4.20 -4.84 -0.29
CA VAL A 108 -4.29 -5.57 -1.55
C VAL A 108 -3.34 -4.91 -2.55
N TRP A 109 -2.39 -5.68 -3.05
CA TRP A 109 -1.34 -5.25 -3.96
C TRP A 109 -1.38 -6.07 -5.24
N LEU A 110 -0.99 -5.48 -6.37
CA LEU A 110 -0.73 -6.25 -7.59
C LEU A 110 0.53 -7.11 -7.42
N LYS A 111 0.46 -8.36 -7.90
CA LYS A 111 1.62 -9.26 -7.99
C LYS A 111 2.69 -8.64 -8.88
N LYS A 112 3.96 -8.99 -8.62
CA LYS A 112 5.10 -8.48 -9.39
C LYS A 112 5.04 -8.85 -10.88
N THR A 113 4.32 -9.91 -11.23
CA THR A 113 4.12 -10.40 -12.61
C THR A 113 3.00 -9.68 -13.36
N VAL A 114 2.26 -8.80 -12.67
CA VAL A 114 1.12 -8.07 -13.24
C VAL A 114 1.52 -6.62 -13.43
N SER A 115 1.23 -6.08 -14.61
CA SER A 115 1.46 -4.67 -14.92
C SER A 115 0.59 -3.77 -14.04
N ASP A 116 1.17 -2.67 -13.58
CA ASP A 116 0.50 -1.67 -12.76
C ASP A 116 0.45 -0.35 -13.53
N PRO A 117 -0.58 -0.13 -14.36
CA PRO A 117 -0.66 1.06 -15.21
C PRO A 117 -0.77 2.35 -14.39
N ILE A 118 -1.36 2.28 -13.19
CA ILE A 118 -1.45 3.42 -12.29
C ILE A 118 -0.06 3.74 -11.75
N GLY A 119 0.69 2.73 -11.30
CA GLY A 119 2.08 2.90 -10.86
C GLY A 119 2.96 3.51 -11.96
N GLU A 120 2.87 3.00 -13.19
CA GLU A 120 3.61 3.53 -14.35
C GLU A 120 3.23 4.98 -14.68
N SER A 121 1.93 5.31 -14.63
CA SER A 121 1.47 6.69 -14.82
C SER A 121 1.96 7.62 -13.73
N THR A 122 1.92 7.20 -12.48
CA THR A 122 2.43 7.95 -11.34
C THR A 122 3.93 8.19 -11.46
N GLN A 123 4.70 7.19 -11.91
CA GLN A 123 6.14 7.34 -12.14
C GLN A 123 6.43 8.46 -13.16
N ARG A 124 5.72 8.46 -14.29
CA ARG A 124 5.84 9.53 -15.31
C ARG A 124 5.46 10.90 -14.75
N ALA A 125 4.37 10.97 -13.97
CA ALA A 125 3.90 12.22 -13.40
C ALA A 125 4.86 12.78 -12.34
N ILE A 126 5.55 11.94 -11.56
CA ILE A 126 6.62 12.39 -10.65
C ILE A 126 7.75 13.06 -11.42
N THR A 127 8.16 12.50 -12.56
CA THR A 127 9.17 13.12 -13.43
C THR A 127 8.67 14.45 -13.99
N SER A 128 7.38 14.54 -14.36
CA SER A 128 6.76 15.80 -14.81
C SER A 128 6.70 16.90 -13.74
N LEU A 129 6.74 16.55 -12.45
CA LEU A 129 6.90 17.50 -11.34
C LEU A 129 8.32 18.07 -11.23
N GLY A 130 9.27 17.64 -12.09
CA GLY A 130 10.67 18.07 -12.05
C GLY A 130 11.51 17.32 -11.02
N LEU A 131 10.99 16.23 -10.45
CA LEU A 131 11.73 15.35 -9.55
C LEU A 131 12.45 14.25 -10.32
N ALA A 132 13.48 13.67 -9.72
CA ALA A 132 14.16 12.50 -10.29
C ALA A 132 13.17 11.36 -10.52
N GLU A 133 13.35 10.61 -11.60
CA GLU A 133 12.47 9.48 -11.91
C GLU A 133 12.59 8.38 -10.82
N PRO A 134 11.47 7.87 -10.29
CA PRO A 134 11.49 6.75 -9.36
C PRO A 134 12.07 5.50 -10.02
N VAL A 135 12.72 4.64 -9.23
CA VAL A 135 13.11 3.30 -9.71
C VAL A 135 11.87 2.48 -10.05
N ARG A 136 10.81 2.64 -9.23
CA ARG A 136 9.51 2.00 -9.44
C ARG A 136 8.46 2.68 -8.59
N VAL A 137 7.24 2.75 -9.08
CA VAL A 137 6.05 3.01 -8.27
C VAL A 137 5.11 1.81 -8.33
N ARG A 138 4.53 1.42 -7.19
CA ARG A 138 3.47 0.41 -7.13
C ARG A 138 2.26 0.96 -6.40
N THR A 139 1.09 0.54 -6.84
CA THR A 139 -0.19 0.94 -6.29
C THR A 139 -0.81 -0.25 -5.56
N GLY A 140 -1.43 0.05 -4.42
CA GLY A 140 -2.19 -0.88 -3.62
C GLY A 140 -3.44 -0.21 -3.06
N ARG A 141 -4.31 -1.01 -2.46
CA ARG A 141 -5.49 -0.54 -1.74
C ARG A 141 -5.44 -1.07 -0.32
N ALA A 142 -5.70 -0.23 0.66
CA ALA A 142 -5.92 -0.69 2.03
C ALA A 142 -7.40 -0.60 2.38
N PHE A 143 -7.92 -1.68 2.93
CA PHE A 143 -9.28 -1.76 3.46
C PHE A 143 -9.19 -1.78 4.97
N HIS A 144 -9.84 -0.83 5.62
CA HIS A 144 -9.92 -0.67 7.05
C HIS A 144 -11.31 -1.08 7.49
N PHE A 145 -11.43 -2.23 8.15
CA PHE A 145 -12.68 -2.73 8.72
C PHE A 145 -12.74 -2.36 10.19
N ILE A 146 -13.72 -1.54 10.57
CA ILE A 146 -13.95 -1.12 11.94
C ILE A 146 -14.99 -2.04 12.56
N GLY A 147 -14.54 -2.95 13.43
CA GLY A 147 -15.36 -3.98 14.04
C GLY A 147 -14.63 -5.31 14.21
N ARG A 148 -15.29 -6.28 14.84
CA ARG A 148 -14.70 -7.60 15.09
C ARG A 148 -14.81 -8.48 13.85
N LEU A 149 -13.72 -9.09 13.44
CA LEU A 149 -13.71 -10.15 12.44
C LEU A 149 -12.92 -11.34 12.97
N SER A 150 -13.48 -12.54 12.82
CA SER A 150 -12.74 -13.77 13.09
C SER A 150 -11.81 -14.09 11.92
N LYS A 151 -10.75 -14.87 12.18
CA LYS A 151 -9.82 -15.29 11.12
C LYS A 151 -10.52 -15.96 9.92
N PRO A 152 -11.48 -16.89 10.08
CA PRO A 152 -12.23 -17.45 8.96
C PRO A 152 -13.04 -16.41 8.17
N GLN A 153 -13.61 -15.42 8.85
CA GLN A 153 -14.33 -14.33 8.18
C GLN A 153 -13.38 -13.46 7.35
N ILE A 154 -12.19 -13.15 7.87
CA ILE A 154 -11.17 -12.39 7.14
C ILE A 154 -10.72 -13.16 5.88
N GLU A 155 -10.49 -14.47 5.99
CA GLU A 155 -10.12 -15.31 4.84
C GLU A 155 -11.23 -15.33 3.78
N LYS A 156 -12.49 -15.51 4.18
CA LYS A 156 -13.66 -15.46 3.28
C LYS A 156 -13.76 -14.10 2.61
N LEU A 157 -13.60 -13.02 3.36
CA LEU A 157 -13.62 -11.65 2.88
C LEU A 157 -12.53 -11.38 1.83
N VAL A 158 -11.29 -11.78 2.13
CA VAL A 158 -10.15 -11.61 1.23
C VAL A 158 -10.36 -12.34 -0.10
N LEU A 159 -10.83 -13.60 -0.05
CA LEU A 159 -10.98 -14.46 -1.21
C LEU A 159 -12.24 -14.15 -2.04
N LYS A 160 -13.32 -13.69 -1.42
CA LYS A 160 -14.62 -13.50 -2.10
C LYS A 160 -14.87 -12.06 -2.52
N LEU A 161 -14.33 -11.08 -1.80
CA LEU A 161 -14.66 -9.68 -2.00
C LEU A 161 -13.46 -8.83 -2.40
N LEU A 162 -12.31 -8.99 -1.73
CA LEU A 162 -11.24 -7.99 -1.81
C LEU A 162 -10.19 -8.28 -2.87
N SER A 163 -9.94 -9.56 -3.17
CA SER A 163 -8.80 -9.92 -4.00
C SER A 163 -9.07 -11.10 -4.92
N ASN A 164 -8.47 -11.03 -6.11
CA ASN A 164 -8.33 -12.19 -6.97
C ASN A 164 -6.94 -12.79 -6.73
N PRO A 165 -6.82 -14.00 -6.16
CA PRO A 165 -5.54 -14.61 -5.79
C PRO A 165 -4.64 -14.88 -7.00
N VAL A 166 -5.16 -14.86 -8.24
CA VAL A 166 -4.34 -15.00 -9.45
C VAL A 166 -3.44 -13.78 -9.65
N ILE A 167 -3.95 -12.57 -9.39
CA ILE A 167 -3.27 -11.31 -9.72
C ILE A 167 -2.91 -10.45 -8.51
N HIS A 168 -3.55 -10.68 -7.36
CA HIS A 168 -3.35 -9.89 -6.15
C HIS A 168 -2.51 -10.65 -5.10
N LEU A 169 -1.80 -9.86 -4.29
CA LEU A 169 -1.16 -10.25 -3.04
C LEU A 169 -1.85 -9.50 -1.91
N THR A 170 -2.14 -10.19 -0.82
CA THR A 170 -2.83 -9.58 0.31
C THR A 170 -2.00 -9.67 1.57
N LYS A 171 -1.96 -8.57 2.32
CA LYS A 171 -1.34 -8.51 3.65
C LYS A 171 -2.41 -8.12 4.66
N VAL A 172 -2.66 -8.99 5.61
CA VAL A 172 -3.65 -8.78 6.67
C VAL A 172 -2.93 -8.34 7.93
N THR A 173 -3.49 -7.35 8.63
CA THR A 173 -3.04 -6.93 9.95
C THR A 173 -4.27 -6.72 10.82
N GLN A 174 -4.33 -7.40 11.96
CA GLN A 174 -5.43 -7.32 12.92
C GLN A 174 -4.89 -6.74 14.23
N ARG A 175 -5.58 -5.73 14.78
CA ARG A 175 -5.30 -5.12 16.08
C ARG A 175 -6.55 -5.11 16.97
#